data_AF-A0A1Y2IED7-F1
#
_entry.id   AF-A0A1Y2IED7-F1
#
_cell.length_a   1.000
_cell.length_b   1.000
_cell.length_c   1.000
_cell.angle_alpha   90.00
_cell.angle_beta   90.00
_cell.angle_gamma   90.00
#
_symmetry.space_group_name_H-M   'P 1'
#
loop_
_entity.id
_entity.type
_entity.pdbx_description
1 polymer ?
#
loop_
_entity_poly.entity_id
_entity_poly.type
_entity_poly.pdbx_seq_one_letter_code
_entity_poly.pdbx_strand_id
1 'polypeptide(L)'
;MSGSNASMLSEEEKAAHSKQMASPWYMPLAIICTAAVNCALPPTPTEKTMIEELKQNWSPIVQRIWSEPANSLDSDDGAVVERAVVGQIVVRLSTLDPSFIDTVIKPTDLTLAVCFRNWMHATKRDDAVINNTVILTLLQPELASPWQRYLAEHPPPSPPELLPRVTLGASKKAGAQKKRAPAQIADSMASGFAKHLASLHMSLPGALQEIALLRAFWTITRREFAPFARGVAKCGQLWAALAQIVRRAARATDPYDRKAVMRALMFYTDMIHYVTGDGAEFADDMIFNWVSGGLFDALDESVECVLHQEEGPKLLTLIATIIDGTFSTLSERTRAALRSQLPRTGMVWKIFKASLTHGDNDSAEQYAENHAAFGRGGIPNDRNPLWRQGAWEMFGLIAVKARGADRCARRACDKEAEGVRCATKGCKLTRYCSMGCMRQDGEHSDMCSKGWFAIMEQSAMSTIALERLSRLAV
;
A
#
# COMPACT_ATOMS: atom_id res chain seq x y z
N MET A 1 -23.24 -42.87 -51.11
CA MET A 1 -22.02 -42.07 -50.86
C MET A 1 -22.44 -40.72 -50.31
N SER A 2 -22.66 -40.64 -49.01
CA SER A 2 -22.97 -39.40 -48.31
C SER A 2 -21.65 -38.72 -47.92
N GLY A 3 -21.25 -37.71 -48.69
CA GLY A 3 -20.08 -36.89 -48.37
C GLY A 3 -20.28 -36.22 -47.02
N SER A 4 -19.41 -36.58 -46.06
CA SER A 4 -19.33 -35.93 -44.77
C SER A 4 -18.88 -34.48 -44.99
N ASN A 5 -19.83 -33.54 -44.87
CA ASN A 5 -19.53 -32.13 -44.72
C ASN A 5 -18.81 -31.97 -43.38
N ALA A 6 -17.49 -32.09 -43.40
CA ALA A 6 -16.64 -31.61 -42.32
C ALA A 6 -16.90 -30.10 -42.20
N SER A 7 -17.81 -29.75 -41.29
CA SER A 7 -18.06 -28.39 -40.87
C SER A 7 -16.71 -27.80 -40.45
N MET A 8 -16.14 -26.96 -41.32
CA MET A 8 -15.00 -26.14 -40.96
C MET A 8 -15.51 -25.18 -39.89
N LEU A 9 -15.19 -25.48 -38.63
CA LEU A 9 -15.34 -24.52 -37.55
C LEU A 9 -14.75 -23.20 -38.02
N SER A 10 -15.50 -22.13 -37.83
CA SER A 10 -15.02 -20.77 -38.05
C SER A 10 -13.75 -20.53 -37.24
N GLU A 11 -12.88 -19.62 -37.68
CA GLU A 11 -11.67 -19.26 -36.93
C GLU A 11 -12.00 -18.78 -35.49
N GLU A 12 -13.18 -18.20 -35.30
CA GLU A 12 -13.69 -17.82 -33.98
C GLU A 12 -14.05 -19.03 -33.12
N GLU A 13 -14.69 -20.05 -33.68
CA GLU A 13 -14.97 -21.32 -32.99
C GLU A 13 -13.70 -22.10 -32.69
N LYS A 14 -12.72 -22.11 -33.60
CA LYS A 14 -11.40 -22.72 -33.33
C LYS A 14 -10.66 -21.98 -32.22
N ALA A 15 -10.68 -20.65 -32.21
CA ALA A 15 -10.08 -19.86 -31.14
C ALA A 15 -10.79 -20.08 -29.81
N ALA A 16 -12.13 -20.15 -29.80
CA ALA A 16 -12.93 -20.45 -28.61
C ALA A 16 -12.65 -21.87 -28.08
N HIS A 17 -12.56 -22.86 -28.97
CA HIS A 17 -12.26 -24.23 -28.60
C HIS A 17 -10.80 -24.38 -28.12
N SER A 18 -9.87 -23.65 -28.72
CA SER A 18 -8.47 -23.60 -28.27
C SER A 18 -8.36 -23.03 -26.85
N LYS A 19 -9.18 -22.04 -26.49
CA LYS A 19 -9.22 -21.47 -25.14
C LYS A 19 -9.81 -22.42 -24.08
N GLN A 20 -10.59 -23.42 -24.50
CA GLN A 20 -11.12 -24.44 -23.59
C GLN A 20 -10.10 -25.53 -23.25
N MET A 21 -9.06 -25.69 -24.08
CA MET A 21 -8.02 -26.67 -23.83
C MET A 21 -6.97 -26.10 -22.87
N ALA A 22 -6.60 -26.88 -21.86
CA ALA A 22 -5.51 -26.52 -20.95
C ALA A 22 -4.19 -26.37 -21.71
N SER A 23 -3.31 -25.51 -21.19
CA SER A 23 -1.97 -25.32 -21.77
C SER A 23 -1.21 -26.66 -21.84
N PRO A 24 -0.42 -26.92 -22.90
CA PRO A 24 0.27 -28.20 -23.08
C PRO A 24 1.18 -28.62 -21.93
N TRP A 25 1.68 -27.65 -21.16
CA TRP A 25 2.52 -27.86 -19.98
C TRP A 25 1.73 -28.02 -18.68
N TYR A 26 0.44 -27.66 -18.63
CA TYR A 26 -0.32 -27.61 -17.39
C TYR A 26 -0.57 -29.00 -16.79
N MET A 27 -1.09 -29.95 -17.57
CA MET A 27 -1.43 -31.28 -17.04
C MET A 27 -0.23 -32.03 -16.43
N PRO A 28 0.97 -32.05 -17.06
CA PRO A 28 2.16 -32.60 -16.41
C PRO A 28 2.52 -31.90 -15.09
N LEU A 29 2.43 -30.56 -15.04
CA LEU A 29 2.71 -29.82 -13.80
C LEU A 29 1.64 -30.04 -12.73
N ALA A 30 0.38 -30.22 -13.10
CA ALA A 30 -0.69 -30.54 -12.16
C ALA A 30 -0.47 -31.90 -11.49
N ILE A 31 0.03 -32.89 -12.24
CA ILE A 31 0.44 -34.20 -11.70
C ILE A 31 1.60 -34.04 -10.72
N ILE A 32 2.65 -33.31 -11.11
CA ILE A 32 3.82 -33.03 -10.23
C ILE A 32 3.38 -32.28 -8.96
N CYS A 33 2.54 -31.26 -9.10
CA CYS A 33 2.01 -30.49 -7.99
C CYS A 33 1.21 -31.37 -7.04
N THR A 34 0.34 -32.23 -7.57
CA THR A 34 -0.44 -33.19 -6.77
C THR A 34 0.48 -34.17 -6.04
N ALA A 35 1.52 -34.69 -6.69
CA ALA A 35 2.52 -35.56 -6.05
C ALA A 35 3.24 -34.82 -4.90
N ALA A 36 3.73 -33.61 -5.14
CA ALA A 36 4.40 -32.78 -4.13
C ALA A 36 3.48 -32.43 -2.95
N VAL A 37 2.20 -32.16 -3.20
CA VAL A 37 1.22 -31.85 -2.14
C VAL A 37 0.94 -33.04 -1.23
N ASN A 38 1.05 -34.26 -1.75
CA ASN A 38 0.77 -35.52 -1.03
C ASN A 38 2.03 -36.20 -0.46
N CYS A 39 3.20 -35.59 -0.59
CA CYS A 39 4.42 -36.13 0.01
C CYS A 39 4.32 -36.19 1.54
N ALA A 40 4.98 -37.18 2.14
CA ALA A 40 5.11 -37.27 3.59
C ALA A 40 5.95 -36.12 4.17
N LEU A 41 5.70 -35.78 5.43
CA LEU A 41 6.50 -34.84 6.21
C LEU A 41 7.04 -35.57 7.45
N PRO A 42 8.31 -36.03 7.45
CA PRO A 42 9.34 -35.81 6.42
C PRO A 42 9.17 -36.68 5.15
N PRO A 43 9.80 -36.31 4.01
CA PRO A 43 9.65 -37.05 2.74
C PRO A 43 10.26 -38.46 2.79
N THR A 44 9.60 -39.41 2.13
CA THR A 44 10.09 -40.79 1.92
C THR A 44 11.30 -40.85 0.97
N PRO A 45 12.07 -41.96 0.91
CA PRO A 45 13.18 -42.08 -0.03
C PRO A 45 12.78 -41.84 -1.48
N THR A 46 11.63 -42.36 -1.91
CA THR A 46 11.10 -42.15 -3.27
C THR A 46 10.76 -40.69 -3.52
N GLU A 47 10.14 -40.01 -2.55
CA GLU A 47 9.81 -38.58 -2.66
C GLU A 47 11.07 -37.72 -2.71
N LYS A 48 12.12 -38.07 -1.96
CA LYS A 48 13.43 -37.39 -2.05
C LYS A 48 14.05 -37.54 -3.44
N THR A 49 14.01 -38.73 -4.04
CA THR A 49 14.48 -38.93 -5.42
C THR A 49 13.68 -38.08 -6.40
N MET A 50 12.35 -38.03 -6.26
CA MET A 50 11.49 -37.15 -7.08
C MET A 50 11.89 -35.67 -6.94
N ILE A 51 12.12 -35.20 -5.71
CA ILE A 51 12.54 -33.81 -5.45
C ILE A 51 13.89 -33.52 -6.12
N GLU A 52 14.88 -34.41 -5.99
CA GLU A 52 16.19 -34.26 -6.63
C GLU A 52 16.11 -34.24 -8.15
N GLU A 53 15.31 -35.12 -8.76
CA GLU A 53 15.07 -35.12 -10.21
C GLU A 53 14.41 -33.81 -10.66
N LEU A 54 13.46 -33.29 -9.88
CA LEU A 54 12.82 -32.00 -10.16
C LEU A 54 13.83 -30.85 -10.08
N LYS A 55 14.74 -30.82 -9.09
CA LYS A 55 15.80 -29.79 -9.01
C LYS A 55 16.67 -29.76 -10.27
N GLN A 56 17.03 -30.94 -10.80
CA GLN A 56 17.86 -31.07 -11.99
C GLN A 56 17.16 -30.56 -13.25
N ASN A 57 15.83 -30.71 -13.33
CA ASN A 57 15.04 -30.41 -14.53
C ASN A 57 14.20 -29.12 -14.42
N TRP A 58 14.24 -28.42 -13.28
CA TRP A 58 13.36 -27.28 -13.01
C TRP A 58 13.57 -26.11 -13.97
N SER A 59 14.81 -25.67 -14.19
CA SER A 59 15.08 -24.50 -15.04
C SER A 59 14.60 -24.70 -16.49
N PRO A 60 14.82 -25.85 -17.16
CA PRO A 60 14.20 -26.15 -18.46
C PRO A 60 12.66 -26.10 -18.45
N ILE A 61 12.01 -26.62 -17.40
CA ILE A 61 10.56 -26.60 -17.25
C ILE A 61 10.06 -25.15 -17.20
N VAL A 62 10.64 -24.32 -16.34
CA VAL A 62 10.25 -22.92 -16.18
C VAL A 62 10.59 -22.10 -17.41
N GLN A 63 11.70 -22.39 -18.09
CA GLN A 63 12.05 -21.76 -19.37
C GLN A 63 10.97 -22.01 -20.43
N ARG A 64 10.41 -23.22 -20.49
CA ARG A 64 9.30 -23.52 -21.41
C ARG A 64 8.06 -22.69 -21.05
N ILE A 65 7.66 -22.64 -19.80
CA ILE A 65 6.50 -21.84 -19.34
C ILE A 65 6.71 -20.35 -19.63
N TRP A 66 7.95 -19.87 -19.47
CA TRP A 66 8.30 -18.49 -19.81
C TRP A 66 8.11 -18.20 -21.30
N SER A 67 8.61 -19.07 -22.17
CA SER A 67 8.56 -18.93 -23.63
C SER A 67 7.15 -19.18 -24.20
N GLU A 68 6.40 -20.10 -23.61
CA GLU A 68 5.08 -20.57 -24.06
C GLU A 68 4.03 -20.37 -22.95
N PRO A 69 3.70 -19.12 -22.59
CA PRO A 69 2.82 -18.86 -21.45
C PRO A 69 1.37 -19.35 -21.68
N ALA A 70 0.95 -19.53 -22.94
CA ALA A 70 -0.38 -20.02 -23.31
C ALA A 70 -1.50 -19.35 -22.50
N ASN A 71 -2.41 -20.11 -21.87
CA ASN A 71 -3.59 -19.54 -21.21
C ASN A 71 -3.27 -18.80 -19.90
N SER A 72 -2.07 -18.94 -19.33
CA SER A 72 -1.72 -18.31 -18.04
C SER A 72 -1.83 -16.77 -18.03
N LEU A 73 -1.80 -16.13 -19.20
CA LEU A 73 -1.97 -14.68 -19.35
C LEU A 73 -3.43 -14.24 -19.52
N ASP A 74 -4.34 -15.17 -19.75
CA ASP A 74 -5.76 -14.90 -19.98
C ASP A 74 -6.46 -14.54 -18.68
N SER A 75 -7.43 -13.63 -18.73
CA SER A 75 -8.21 -13.25 -17.55
C SER A 75 -9.22 -14.30 -17.10
N ASP A 76 -9.37 -15.39 -17.85
CA ASP A 76 -10.40 -16.39 -17.64
C ASP A 76 -10.15 -17.18 -16.35
N ASP A 77 -11.24 -17.62 -15.72
CA ASP A 77 -11.19 -18.37 -14.45
C ASP A 77 -10.46 -19.72 -14.62
N GLY A 78 -10.53 -20.33 -15.80
CA GLY A 78 -9.78 -21.57 -16.12
C GLY A 78 -8.27 -21.39 -16.06
N ALA A 79 -7.75 -20.18 -16.27
CA ALA A 79 -6.31 -19.90 -16.24
C ALA A 79 -5.76 -19.71 -14.81
N VAL A 80 -6.62 -19.67 -13.78
CA VAL A 80 -6.20 -19.48 -12.38
C VAL A 80 -5.30 -20.62 -11.92
N VAL A 81 -5.67 -21.87 -12.21
CA VAL A 81 -4.88 -23.05 -11.83
C VAL A 81 -3.54 -23.09 -12.57
N GLU A 82 -3.51 -22.64 -13.83
CA GLU A 82 -2.28 -22.53 -14.61
C GLU A 82 -1.33 -21.46 -14.06
N ARG A 83 -1.87 -20.33 -13.57
CA ARG A 83 -1.07 -19.29 -12.90
C ARG A 83 -0.55 -19.73 -11.54
N ALA A 84 -1.31 -20.55 -10.82
CA ALA A 84 -0.97 -20.98 -9.46
C ALA A 84 0.05 -22.12 -9.41
N VAL A 85 0.04 -23.04 -10.38
CA VAL A 85 0.74 -24.33 -10.29
C VAL A 85 2.25 -24.20 -10.05
N VAL A 86 2.92 -23.24 -10.71
CA VAL A 86 4.38 -23.04 -10.55
C VAL A 86 4.69 -22.59 -9.12
N GLY A 87 3.98 -21.58 -8.63
CA GLY A 87 4.17 -21.09 -7.27
C GLY A 87 3.88 -22.18 -6.23
N GLN A 88 2.83 -22.97 -6.46
CA GLN A 88 2.45 -24.05 -5.55
C GLN A 88 3.51 -25.16 -5.49
N ILE A 89 4.07 -25.56 -6.64
CA ILE A 89 5.17 -26.53 -6.69
C ILE A 89 6.37 -26.00 -5.91
N VAL A 90 6.78 -24.75 -6.15
CA VAL A 90 7.93 -24.14 -5.45
C VAL A 90 7.70 -24.10 -3.94
N VAL A 91 6.54 -23.62 -3.49
CA VAL A 91 6.21 -23.56 -2.06
C VAL A 91 6.23 -24.96 -1.43
N ARG A 92 5.65 -25.97 -2.10
CA ARG A 92 5.59 -27.32 -1.55
C ARG A 92 6.96 -28.00 -1.53
N LEU A 93 7.69 -27.98 -2.63
CA LEU A 93 9.02 -28.60 -2.70
C LEU A 93 10.00 -27.95 -1.73
N SER A 94 10.00 -26.61 -1.61
CA SER A 94 10.84 -25.92 -0.63
C SER A 94 10.44 -26.20 0.82
N THR A 95 9.19 -26.58 1.10
CA THR A 95 8.75 -26.99 2.44
C THR A 95 9.27 -28.40 2.79
N LEU A 96 9.24 -29.31 1.80
CA LEU A 96 9.71 -30.69 1.94
C LEU A 96 11.24 -30.76 1.99
N ASP A 97 11.90 -29.94 1.18
CA ASP A 97 13.34 -29.80 1.08
C ASP A 97 13.72 -28.33 0.80
N PRO A 98 14.15 -27.58 1.83
CA PRO A 98 14.51 -26.17 1.69
C PRO A 98 15.60 -25.88 0.65
N SER A 99 16.47 -26.85 0.33
CA SER A 99 17.48 -26.67 -0.72
C SER A 99 16.92 -26.58 -2.15
N PHE A 100 15.61 -26.82 -2.33
CA PHE A 100 14.94 -26.47 -3.58
C PHE A 100 15.03 -24.96 -3.87
N ILE A 101 15.13 -24.12 -2.84
CA ILE A 101 15.32 -22.66 -2.99
C ILE A 101 16.59 -22.34 -3.78
N ASP A 102 17.68 -23.11 -3.59
CA ASP A 102 18.94 -22.93 -4.34
C ASP A 102 18.72 -23.01 -5.85
N THR A 103 17.75 -23.82 -6.28
CA THR A 103 17.40 -23.93 -7.70
C THR A 103 16.68 -22.69 -8.20
N VAL A 104 15.76 -22.16 -7.40
CA VAL A 104 14.97 -20.94 -7.71
C VAL A 104 15.86 -19.70 -7.74
N ILE A 105 16.88 -19.61 -6.88
CA ILE A 105 17.74 -18.41 -6.79
C ILE A 105 18.90 -18.41 -7.81
N LYS A 106 19.12 -19.48 -8.59
CA LYS A 106 20.11 -19.49 -9.68
C LYS A 106 19.92 -18.30 -10.63
N PRO A 107 20.98 -17.56 -11.03
CA PRO A 107 20.84 -16.35 -11.83
C PRO A 107 20.10 -16.54 -13.16
N THR A 108 20.22 -17.72 -13.77
CA THR A 108 19.58 -18.07 -15.05
C THR A 108 18.16 -18.59 -14.89
N ASP A 109 17.70 -18.86 -13.67
CA ASP A 109 16.39 -19.43 -13.42
C ASP A 109 15.29 -18.36 -13.50
N LEU A 110 14.20 -18.70 -14.20
CA LEU A 110 13.11 -17.78 -14.53
C LEU A 110 11.90 -17.90 -13.58
N THR A 111 12.01 -18.65 -12.47
CA THR A 111 10.88 -18.88 -11.56
C THR A 111 10.29 -17.59 -11.02
N LEU A 112 11.15 -16.65 -10.59
CA LEU A 112 10.73 -15.34 -10.12
C LEU A 112 10.02 -14.52 -11.21
N ALA A 113 10.52 -14.56 -12.45
CA ALA A 113 9.91 -13.87 -13.58
C ALA A 113 8.54 -14.46 -13.92
N VAL A 114 8.41 -15.79 -13.91
CA VAL A 114 7.15 -16.51 -14.15
C VAL A 114 6.15 -16.23 -13.03
N CYS A 115 6.55 -16.34 -11.77
CA CYS A 115 5.66 -16.07 -10.63
C CYS A 115 5.18 -14.61 -10.63
N PHE A 116 6.06 -13.65 -10.90
CA PHE A 116 5.66 -12.25 -10.96
C PHE A 116 4.76 -11.94 -12.16
N ARG A 117 5.00 -12.56 -13.31
CA ARG A 117 4.10 -12.46 -14.47
C ARG A 117 2.73 -13.05 -14.15
N ASN A 118 2.69 -14.22 -13.50
CA ASN A 118 1.44 -14.85 -13.10
C ASN A 118 0.69 -13.99 -12.06
N TRP A 119 1.40 -13.42 -11.09
CA TRP A 119 0.83 -12.46 -10.13
C TRP A 119 0.22 -11.25 -10.86
N MET A 120 0.95 -10.60 -11.79
CA MET A 120 0.44 -9.49 -12.60
C MET A 120 -0.86 -9.81 -13.35
N HIS A 121 -1.03 -11.07 -13.75
CA HIS A 121 -2.19 -11.57 -14.47
C HIS A 121 -3.24 -12.24 -13.57
N ALA A 122 -3.00 -12.33 -12.26
CA ALA A 122 -3.90 -13.01 -11.35
C ALA A 122 -5.28 -12.34 -11.31
N THR A 123 -6.30 -13.18 -11.19
CA THR A 123 -7.71 -12.75 -11.17
C THR A 123 -8.44 -13.21 -9.92
N LYS A 124 -7.88 -14.17 -9.18
CA LYS A 124 -8.43 -14.66 -7.91
C LYS A 124 -7.42 -14.46 -6.79
N ARG A 125 -7.83 -14.86 -5.60
CA ARG A 125 -6.97 -14.84 -4.42
C ARG A 125 -5.88 -15.91 -4.52
N ASP A 126 -6.24 -17.12 -4.94
CA ASP A 126 -5.38 -18.28 -4.81
C ASP A 126 -4.12 -18.17 -5.68
N ASP A 127 -4.27 -17.72 -6.93
CA ASP A 127 -3.16 -17.46 -7.84
C ASP A 127 -2.34 -16.23 -7.45
N ALA A 128 -2.97 -15.16 -6.94
CA ALA A 128 -2.25 -14.00 -6.42
C ALA A 128 -1.38 -14.37 -5.20
N VAL A 129 -1.99 -15.00 -4.19
CA VAL A 129 -1.35 -15.35 -2.91
C VAL A 129 -0.17 -16.28 -3.13
N ILE A 130 -0.33 -17.36 -3.91
CA ILE A 130 0.75 -18.35 -4.03
C ILE A 130 1.98 -17.79 -4.76
N ASN A 131 1.76 -16.99 -5.82
CA ASN A 131 2.85 -16.35 -6.54
C ASN A 131 3.52 -15.28 -5.67
N ASN A 132 2.72 -14.48 -4.96
CA ASN A 132 3.20 -13.50 -4.00
C ASN A 132 4.05 -14.16 -2.90
N THR A 133 3.63 -15.31 -2.33
CA THR A 133 4.39 -16.05 -1.32
C THR A 133 5.80 -16.39 -1.81
N VAL A 134 5.96 -16.88 -3.04
CA VAL A 134 7.29 -17.20 -3.59
C VAL A 134 8.16 -15.94 -3.71
N ILE A 135 7.61 -14.84 -4.20
CA ILE A 135 8.35 -13.59 -4.38
C ILE A 135 8.74 -13.00 -3.03
N LEU A 136 7.78 -12.87 -2.12
CA LEU A 136 7.96 -12.27 -0.79
C LEU A 136 8.99 -13.03 0.04
N THR A 137 9.00 -14.36 -0.05
CA THR A 137 9.98 -15.23 0.62
C THR A 137 11.42 -14.84 0.32
N LEU A 138 11.69 -14.43 -0.92
CA LEU A 138 13.03 -14.07 -1.37
C LEU A 138 13.35 -12.59 -1.15
N LEU A 139 12.33 -11.72 -1.14
CA LEU A 139 12.51 -10.29 -0.88
C LEU A 139 12.57 -9.95 0.62
N GLN A 140 11.94 -10.76 1.47
CA GLN A 140 11.89 -10.59 2.94
C GLN A 140 12.08 -11.94 3.66
N PRO A 141 13.31 -12.49 3.67
CA PRO A 141 13.62 -13.80 4.25
C PRO A 141 13.24 -13.94 5.73
N GLU A 142 13.22 -12.84 6.47
CA GLU A 142 12.84 -12.78 7.88
C GLU A 142 11.36 -13.10 8.12
N LEU A 143 10.51 -12.95 7.09
CA LEU A 143 9.08 -13.27 7.15
C LEU A 143 8.75 -14.66 6.58
N ALA A 144 9.76 -15.35 6.03
CA ALA A 144 9.61 -16.56 5.25
C ALA A 144 9.51 -17.84 6.10
N SER A 145 8.51 -17.95 6.98
CA SER A 145 8.22 -19.23 7.65
C SER A 145 7.60 -20.23 6.65
N PRO A 146 8.09 -21.48 6.51
CA PRO A 146 9.02 -22.21 7.39
C PRO A 146 10.51 -22.14 7.00
N TRP A 147 10.87 -21.43 5.93
CA TRP A 147 12.22 -21.38 5.36
C TRP A 147 13.23 -20.50 6.12
N GLN A 148 12.79 -19.76 7.12
CA GLN A 148 13.62 -18.78 7.85
C GLN A 148 14.96 -19.35 8.31
N ARG A 149 14.98 -20.57 8.87
CA ARG A 149 16.22 -21.22 9.31
C ARG A 149 17.17 -21.48 8.14
N TYR A 150 16.64 -22.03 7.05
CA TYR A 150 17.44 -22.36 5.87
C TYR A 150 18.00 -21.09 5.22
N LEU A 151 17.18 -20.05 5.05
CA LEU A 151 17.60 -18.76 4.48
C LEU A 151 18.58 -17.99 5.38
N ALA A 152 18.62 -18.27 6.68
CA ALA A 152 19.65 -17.72 7.56
C ALA A 152 21.03 -18.36 7.31
N GLU A 153 21.06 -19.64 6.94
CA GLU A 153 22.28 -20.39 6.60
C GLU A 153 22.67 -20.21 5.12
N HIS A 154 21.68 -19.97 4.25
CA HIS A 154 21.79 -19.84 2.79
C HIS A 154 21.09 -18.53 2.36
N PRO A 155 21.71 -17.36 2.63
CA PRO A 155 21.08 -16.09 2.34
C PRO A 155 20.79 -15.96 0.84
N PRO A 156 19.61 -15.42 0.46
CA PRO A 156 19.31 -15.22 -0.95
C PRO A 156 20.25 -14.16 -1.56
N PRO A 157 20.31 -14.09 -2.91
CA PRO A 157 21.01 -13.01 -3.59
C PRO A 157 20.53 -11.64 -3.11
N SER A 158 21.41 -10.65 -3.24
CA SER A 158 21.11 -9.29 -2.83
C SER A 158 19.90 -8.73 -3.61
N PRO A 159 19.14 -7.77 -3.05
CA PRO A 159 18.00 -7.19 -3.76
C PRO A 159 18.31 -6.64 -5.17
N PRO A 160 19.47 -5.99 -5.43
CA PRO A 160 19.87 -5.59 -6.78
C PRO A 160 19.97 -6.75 -7.79
N GLU A 161 20.29 -7.97 -7.34
CA GLU A 161 20.39 -9.16 -8.20
C GLU A 161 19.02 -9.82 -8.43
N LEU A 162 18.15 -9.80 -7.42
CA LEU A 162 16.79 -10.35 -7.52
C LEU A 162 15.86 -9.47 -8.36
N LEU A 163 15.97 -8.15 -8.22
CA LEU A 163 15.00 -7.22 -8.80
C LEU A 163 14.90 -7.27 -10.34
N PRO A 164 16.00 -7.36 -11.12
CA PRO A 164 15.91 -7.54 -12.58
C PRO A 164 15.14 -8.81 -12.97
N ARG A 165 15.27 -9.87 -12.18
CA ARG A 165 14.60 -11.16 -12.44
C ARG A 165 13.10 -11.09 -12.16
N VAL A 166 12.72 -10.37 -11.11
CA VAL A 166 11.30 -10.15 -10.78
C VAL A 166 10.66 -9.19 -11.79
N THR A 167 11.29 -8.04 -12.05
CA THR A 167 10.79 -7.03 -13.01
C THR A 167 10.73 -7.54 -14.45
N LEU A 168 11.53 -8.55 -14.80
CA LEU A 168 11.41 -9.27 -16.07
C LEU A 168 9.98 -9.79 -16.29
N GLY A 169 9.30 -10.26 -15.24
CA GLY A 169 7.90 -10.72 -15.29
C GLY A 169 6.91 -9.64 -15.74
N ALA A 170 7.22 -8.36 -15.47
CA ALA A 170 6.44 -7.20 -15.93
C ALA A 170 7.01 -6.56 -17.20
N SER A 171 8.06 -7.11 -17.83
CA SER A 171 8.71 -6.50 -18.99
C SER A 171 7.94 -6.66 -20.30
N LYS A 172 6.97 -7.57 -20.39
CA LYS A 172 6.18 -7.80 -21.61
C LYS A 172 4.69 -7.69 -21.32
N LYS A 173 3.94 -7.10 -22.26
CA LYS A 173 2.48 -7.21 -22.30
C LYS A 173 2.12 -8.54 -22.95
N ALA A 174 1.01 -9.17 -22.53
CA ALA A 174 0.48 -10.35 -23.20
C ALA A 174 0.36 -10.10 -24.72
N GLY A 175 0.92 -11.01 -25.53
CA GLY A 175 0.95 -10.91 -26.99
C GLY A 175 1.96 -9.92 -27.58
N ALA A 176 2.67 -9.12 -26.78
CA ALA A 176 3.62 -8.13 -27.28
C ALA A 176 5.04 -8.69 -27.47
N GLN A 177 5.64 -8.43 -28.64
CA GLN A 177 7.03 -8.79 -28.93
C GLN A 177 8.03 -7.81 -28.29
N LYS A 178 7.67 -6.52 -28.18
CA LYS A 178 8.55 -5.47 -27.67
C LYS A 178 8.54 -5.44 -26.14
N LYS A 179 9.74 -5.39 -25.54
CA LYS A 179 9.91 -5.14 -24.10
C LYS A 179 9.50 -3.71 -23.74
N ARG A 180 8.82 -3.56 -22.61
CA ARG A 180 8.47 -2.28 -21.99
C ARG A 180 9.74 -1.53 -21.57
N ALA A 181 9.73 -0.21 -21.68
CA ALA A 181 10.76 0.63 -21.07
C ALA A 181 10.65 0.59 -19.53
N PRO A 182 11.71 0.88 -18.77
CA PRO A 182 11.70 0.85 -17.30
C PRO A 182 10.52 1.60 -16.64
N ALA A 183 10.18 2.80 -17.12
CA ALA A 183 9.03 3.56 -16.62
C ALA A 183 7.70 2.83 -16.88
N GLN A 184 7.53 2.22 -18.06
CA GLN A 184 6.32 1.46 -18.39
C GLN A 184 6.21 0.17 -17.57
N ILE A 185 7.35 -0.45 -17.20
CA ILE A 185 7.39 -1.59 -16.28
C ILE A 185 6.88 -1.13 -14.91
N ALA A 186 7.44 -0.05 -14.39
CA ALA A 186 7.04 0.54 -13.11
C ALA A 186 5.55 0.90 -13.05
N ASP A 187 5.04 1.61 -14.06
CA ASP A 187 3.62 1.98 -14.14
C ASP A 187 2.71 0.74 -14.19
N SER A 188 3.14 -0.29 -14.94
CA SER A 188 2.42 -1.56 -15.02
C SER A 188 2.42 -2.27 -13.66
N MET A 189 3.54 -2.28 -12.93
CA MET A 189 3.62 -2.90 -11.60
C MET A 189 2.73 -2.18 -10.59
N ALA A 190 2.79 -0.84 -10.53
CA ALA A 190 1.94 -0.04 -9.64
C ALA A 190 0.44 -0.27 -9.95
N SER A 191 0.09 -0.35 -11.23
CA SER A 191 -1.28 -0.68 -11.67
C SER A 191 -1.67 -2.11 -11.32
N GLY A 192 -0.73 -3.05 -11.34
CA GLY A 192 -0.91 -4.42 -10.85
C GLY A 192 -1.32 -4.42 -9.38
N PHE A 193 -0.52 -3.80 -8.51
CA PHE A 193 -0.85 -3.66 -7.08
C PHE A 193 -2.22 -3.00 -6.87
N ALA A 194 -2.52 -1.93 -7.61
CA ALA A 194 -3.82 -1.27 -7.54
C ALA A 194 -4.97 -2.23 -7.88
N LYS A 195 -4.85 -2.99 -8.97
CA LYS A 195 -5.84 -4.00 -9.39
C LYS A 195 -6.05 -5.06 -8.30
N HIS A 196 -4.97 -5.60 -7.74
CA HIS A 196 -5.05 -6.63 -6.71
C HIS A 196 -5.73 -6.10 -5.44
N LEU A 197 -5.27 -4.97 -4.91
CA LEU A 197 -5.79 -4.35 -3.69
C LEU A 197 -7.26 -3.88 -3.84
N ALA A 198 -7.67 -3.46 -5.03
CA ALA A 198 -9.04 -3.04 -5.33
C ALA A 198 -10.02 -4.20 -5.54
N SER A 199 -9.53 -5.45 -5.66
CA SER A 199 -10.40 -6.61 -5.88
C SER A 199 -11.35 -6.81 -4.69
N LEU A 200 -12.65 -6.66 -4.93
CA LEU A 200 -13.69 -6.78 -3.90
C LEU A 200 -13.73 -8.18 -3.26
N HIS A 201 -13.29 -9.20 -3.98
CA HIS A 201 -13.21 -10.58 -3.51
C HIS A 201 -11.95 -10.85 -2.66
N MET A 202 -11.02 -9.90 -2.57
CA MET A 202 -9.84 -10.05 -1.74
C MET A 202 -10.20 -9.92 -0.26
N SER A 203 -10.01 -11.01 0.48
CA SER A 203 -10.07 -11.00 1.96
C SER A 203 -9.01 -10.07 2.55
N LEU A 204 -9.21 -9.56 3.76
CA LEU A 204 -8.22 -8.72 4.45
C LEU A 204 -6.87 -9.41 4.69
N PRO A 205 -6.77 -10.73 5.00
CA PRO A 205 -5.50 -11.44 5.02
C PRO A 205 -4.77 -11.45 3.67
N GLY A 206 -5.51 -11.58 2.56
CA GLY A 206 -4.94 -11.44 1.22
C GLY A 206 -4.41 -10.03 0.95
N ALA A 207 -5.17 -8.99 1.35
CA ALA A 207 -4.74 -7.60 1.22
C ALA A 207 -3.48 -7.29 2.06
N LEU A 208 -3.36 -7.89 3.25
CA LEU A 208 -2.15 -7.80 4.08
C LEU A 208 -0.91 -8.33 3.35
N GLN A 209 -1.05 -9.44 2.63
CA GLN A 209 0.04 -10.04 1.87
C GLN A 209 0.41 -9.19 0.65
N GLU A 210 -0.57 -8.61 -0.05
CA GLU A 210 -0.32 -7.66 -1.14
C GLU A 210 0.37 -6.38 -0.66
N ILE A 211 -0.03 -5.84 0.50
CA ILE A 211 0.64 -4.70 1.13
C ILE A 211 2.07 -5.08 1.55
N ALA A 212 2.29 -6.28 2.08
CA ALA A 212 3.63 -6.74 2.44
C ALA A 212 4.53 -6.82 1.21
N LEU A 213 4.04 -7.37 0.09
CA LEU A 213 4.76 -7.40 -1.17
C LEU A 213 5.06 -5.98 -1.67
N LEU A 214 4.07 -5.10 -1.70
CA LEU A 214 4.24 -3.70 -2.10
C LEU A 214 5.32 -2.98 -1.27
N ARG A 215 5.33 -3.20 0.06
CA ARG A 215 6.33 -2.64 0.97
C ARG A 215 7.73 -3.21 0.73
N ALA A 216 7.83 -4.52 0.49
CA ALA A 216 9.09 -5.17 0.15
C ALA A 216 9.68 -4.56 -1.14
N PHE A 217 8.86 -4.45 -2.20
CA PHE A 217 9.26 -3.79 -3.43
C PHE A 217 9.65 -2.35 -3.19
N TRP A 218 8.85 -1.56 -2.48
CA TRP A 218 9.18 -0.16 -2.20
C TRP A 218 10.54 -0.02 -1.51
N THR A 219 10.78 -0.83 -0.48
CA THR A 219 12.01 -0.77 0.33
C THR A 219 13.26 -1.01 -0.52
N ILE A 220 13.18 -1.95 -1.45
CA ILE A 220 14.26 -2.35 -2.36
C ILE A 220 14.40 -1.34 -3.52
N THR A 221 13.29 -1.10 -4.22
CA THR A 221 13.27 -0.34 -5.49
C THR A 221 13.49 1.16 -5.30
N ARG A 222 13.18 1.74 -4.13
CA ARG A 222 13.42 3.18 -3.90
C ARG A 222 14.90 3.57 -4.06
N ARG A 223 15.83 2.61 -3.89
CA ARG A 223 17.27 2.81 -4.10
C ARG A 223 17.73 2.26 -5.46
N GLU A 224 17.26 1.06 -5.81
CA GLU A 224 17.80 0.29 -6.94
C GLU A 224 17.04 0.50 -8.26
N PHE A 225 15.80 1.02 -8.20
CA PHE A 225 14.92 1.14 -9.36
C PHE A 225 13.95 2.33 -9.21
N ALA A 226 14.52 3.53 -9.25
CA ALA A 226 13.80 4.81 -9.16
C ALA A 226 12.52 4.93 -10.01
N PRO A 227 12.41 4.35 -11.24
CA PRO A 227 11.17 4.37 -12.00
C PRO A 227 9.96 3.80 -11.22
N PHE A 228 10.15 2.78 -10.38
CA PHE A 228 9.05 2.23 -9.58
C PHE A 228 8.51 3.22 -8.55
N ALA A 229 9.40 3.94 -7.86
CA ALA A 229 8.96 4.93 -6.88
C ALA A 229 8.10 6.02 -7.52
N ARG A 230 8.51 6.49 -8.70
CA ARG A 230 7.72 7.41 -9.54
C ARG A 230 6.38 6.81 -9.96
N GLY A 231 6.37 5.55 -10.41
CA GLY A 231 5.14 4.84 -10.80
C GLY A 231 4.14 4.74 -9.65
N VAL A 232 4.60 4.40 -8.44
CA VAL A 232 3.79 4.35 -7.22
C VAL A 232 3.23 5.74 -6.88
N ALA A 233 4.07 6.78 -6.88
CA ALA A 233 3.65 8.14 -6.58
C ALA A 233 2.52 8.64 -7.53
N LYS A 234 2.58 8.26 -8.81
CA LYS A 234 1.61 8.69 -9.84
C LYS A 234 0.38 7.79 -9.97
N CYS A 235 0.37 6.61 -9.36
CA CYS A 235 -0.73 5.66 -9.49
C CYS A 235 -1.90 6.00 -8.55
N GLY A 236 -2.80 6.90 -8.96
CA GLY A 236 -3.97 7.27 -8.16
C GLY A 236 -4.88 6.08 -7.75
N GLN A 237 -5.00 5.07 -8.62
CA GLN A 237 -5.78 3.85 -8.33
C GLN A 237 -5.20 3.05 -7.16
N LEU A 238 -3.87 3.01 -7.00
CA LEU A 238 -3.22 2.33 -5.89
C LEU A 238 -3.57 2.99 -4.56
N TRP A 239 -3.48 4.32 -4.50
CA TRP A 239 -3.81 5.08 -3.29
C TRP A 239 -5.29 4.99 -2.93
N ALA A 240 -6.18 4.96 -3.93
CA ALA A 240 -7.60 4.71 -3.72
C ALA A 240 -7.87 3.31 -3.15
N ALA A 241 -7.18 2.28 -3.66
CA ALA A 241 -7.30 0.91 -3.15
C ALA A 241 -6.82 0.79 -1.70
N LEU A 242 -5.71 1.45 -1.35
CA LEU A 242 -5.19 1.50 0.02
C LEU A 242 -6.16 2.19 0.99
N ALA A 243 -6.74 3.33 0.60
CA ALA A 243 -7.76 4.01 1.38
C ALA A 243 -9.01 3.13 1.59
N GLN A 244 -9.42 2.38 0.56
CA GLN A 244 -10.52 1.43 0.67
C GLN A 244 -10.20 0.28 1.66
N ILE A 245 -8.97 -0.23 1.68
CA ILE A 245 -8.53 -1.25 2.64
C ILE A 245 -8.60 -0.71 4.07
N VAL A 246 -8.11 0.52 4.32
CA VAL A 246 -8.21 1.16 5.63
C VAL A 246 -9.66 1.21 6.11
N ARG A 247 -10.60 1.64 5.26
CA ARG A 247 -12.03 1.70 5.59
C ARG A 247 -12.62 0.32 5.88
N ARG A 248 -12.33 -0.67 5.04
CA ARG A 248 -12.81 -2.05 5.20
C ARG A 248 -12.28 -2.67 6.49
N ALA A 249 -10.99 -2.53 6.74
CA ALA A 249 -10.33 -3.10 7.92
C ALA A 249 -10.78 -2.44 9.23
N ALA A 250 -11.03 -1.13 9.23
CA ALA A 250 -11.55 -0.43 10.42
C ALA A 250 -12.96 -0.91 10.83
N ARG A 251 -13.76 -1.40 9.87
CA ARG A 251 -15.09 -1.96 10.11
C ARG A 251 -15.06 -3.46 10.43
N ALA A 252 -13.90 -4.11 10.37
CA ALA A 252 -13.78 -5.53 10.66
C ALA A 252 -14.03 -5.82 12.15
N THR A 253 -14.65 -6.96 12.41
CA THR A 253 -14.88 -7.46 13.78
C THR A 253 -13.66 -8.17 14.33
N ASP A 254 -12.88 -8.84 13.48
CA ASP A 254 -11.67 -9.57 13.88
C ASP A 254 -10.51 -8.58 14.16
N PRO A 255 -9.89 -8.61 15.35
CA PRO A 255 -8.70 -7.81 15.67
C PRO A 255 -7.51 -8.06 14.72
N TYR A 256 -7.37 -9.26 14.17
CA TYR A 256 -6.33 -9.57 13.19
C TYR A 256 -6.52 -8.78 11.90
N ASP A 257 -7.75 -8.72 11.40
CA ASP A 257 -8.12 -7.98 10.19
C ASP A 257 -7.91 -6.48 10.35
N ARG A 258 -8.14 -5.94 11.56
CA ARG A 258 -7.86 -4.52 11.87
C ARG A 258 -6.38 -4.15 11.72
N LYS A 259 -5.45 -5.12 11.80
CA LYS A 259 -4.02 -4.86 11.52
C LYS A 259 -3.78 -4.37 10.10
N ALA A 260 -4.69 -4.65 9.15
CA ALA A 260 -4.59 -4.12 7.79
C ALA A 260 -4.69 -2.60 7.73
N VAL A 261 -5.40 -1.95 8.68
CA VAL A 261 -5.39 -0.48 8.83
C VAL A 261 -3.95 0.00 9.02
N MET A 262 -3.26 -0.57 10.00
CA MET A 262 -1.89 -0.16 10.34
C MET A 262 -0.93 -0.44 9.21
N ARG A 263 -0.97 -1.62 8.59
CA ARG A 263 -0.07 -1.93 7.47
C ARG A 263 -0.26 -1.01 6.26
N ALA A 264 -1.51 -0.64 5.95
CA ALA A 264 -1.78 0.32 4.89
C ALA A 264 -1.27 1.72 5.26
N LEU A 265 -1.55 2.22 6.47
CA LEU A 265 -1.07 3.53 6.93
C LEU A 265 0.46 3.62 7.04
N MET A 266 1.12 2.54 7.48
CA MET A 266 2.58 2.46 7.50
C MET A 266 3.16 2.67 6.10
N PHE A 267 2.49 2.21 5.05
CA PHE A 267 2.96 2.42 3.68
C PHE A 267 2.91 3.90 3.25
N TYR A 268 1.93 4.67 3.72
CA TYR A 268 1.94 6.13 3.52
C TYR A 268 3.17 6.77 4.19
N THR A 269 3.56 6.32 5.38
CA THR A 269 4.71 6.86 6.11
C THR A 269 6.07 6.33 5.63
N ASP A 270 6.15 5.13 5.05
CA ASP A 270 7.39 4.58 4.48
C ASP A 270 7.95 5.46 3.33
N MET A 271 7.13 6.38 2.82
CA MET A 271 7.42 7.32 1.76
C MET A 271 8.09 8.62 2.25
N ILE A 272 8.10 8.91 3.57
CA ILE A 272 8.57 10.19 4.15
C ILE A 272 9.93 10.56 3.58
N HIS A 273 10.93 9.70 3.75
CA HIS A 273 12.31 9.99 3.37
C HIS A 273 12.47 10.20 1.86
N TYR A 274 11.65 9.53 1.06
CA TYR A 274 11.66 9.72 -0.38
C TYR A 274 11.11 11.10 -0.75
N VAL A 275 9.96 11.47 -0.17
CA VAL A 275 9.24 12.71 -0.45
C VAL A 275 10.01 13.94 0.04
N THR A 276 10.75 13.81 1.15
CA THR A 276 11.59 14.89 1.68
C THR A 276 13.01 14.91 1.11
N GLY A 277 13.36 13.94 0.26
CA GLY A 277 14.71 13.74 -0.28
C GLY A 277 14.67 13.49 -1.77
N ASP A 278 15.09 12.29 -2.18
CA ASP A 278 15.34 11.89 -3.58
C ASP A 278 14.12 11.95 -4.52
N GLY A 279 12.91 12.12 -3.98
CA GLY A 279 11.65 12.16 -4.72
C GLY A 279 10.84 13.42 -4.45
N ALA A 280 11.46 14.51 -4.00
CA ALA A 280 10.79 15.76 -3.71
C ALA A 280 9.99 16.31 -4.92
N GLU A 281 10.45 16.06 -6.14
CA GLU A 281 9.75 16.44 -7.38
C GLU A 281 8.43 15.68 -7.59
N PHE A 282 8.22 14.56 -6.90
CA PHE A 282 6.99 13.76 -6.97
C PHE A 282 6.06 13.98 -5.77
N ALA A 283 6.47 14.78 -4.78
CA ALA A 283 5.68 15.07 -3.58
C ALA A 283 4.28 15.59 -3.93
N ASP A 284 4.18 16.50 -4.91
CA ASP A 284 2.91 17.09 -5.34
C ASP A 284 1.93 16.05 -5.89
N ASP A 285 2.37 15.24 -6.87
CA ASP A 285 1.55 14.19 -7.49
C ASP A 285 1.13 13.14 -6.46
N MET A 286 2.05 12.77 -5.56
CA MET A 286 1.77 11.78 -4.52
C MET A 286 0.71 12.29 -3.53
N ILE A 287 0.87 13.50 -3.00
CA ILE A 287 -0.10 14.10 -2.06
C ILE A 287 -1.44 14.33 -2.76
N PHE A 288 -1.44 14.78 -4.01
CA PHE A 288 -2.66 14.88 -4.81
C PHE A 288 -3.39 13.54 -4.90
N ASN A 289 -2.65 12.46 -5.16
CA ASN A 289 -3.21 11.11 -5.26
C ASN A 289 -3.65 10.54 -3.91
N TRP A 290 -3.01 10.90 -2.79
CA TRP A 290 -3.48 10.55 -1.45
C TRP A 290 -4.84 11.19 -1.17
N VAL A 291 -4.94 12.50 -1.43
CA VAL A 291 -6.15 13.29 -1.22
C VAL A 291 -7.28 12.78 -2.11
N SER A 292 -7.02 12.68 -3.42
CA SER A 292 -8.01 12.26 -4.43
C SER A 292 -8.36 10.78 -4.33
N GLY A 293 -7.46 9.96 -3.78
CA GLY A 293 -7.71 8.55 -3.46
C GLY A 293 -8.58 8.36 -2.21
N GLY A 294 -8.96 9.42 -1.51
CA GLY A 294 -9.86 9.33 -0.36
C GLY A 294 -9.17 9.01 0.97
N LEU A 295 -7.88 9.35 1.12
CA LEU A 295 -7.15 9.17 2.39
C LEU A 295 -7.90 9.84 3.57
N PHE A 296 -8.38 11.07 3.41
CA PHE A 296 -9.05 11.79 4.49
C PHE A 296 -10.39 11.17 4.90
N ASP A 297 -11.17 10.65 3.95
CA ASP A 297 -12.38 9.87 4.27
C ASP A 297 -12.03 8.58 5.00
N ALA A 298 -10.97 7.90 4.56
CA ALA A 298 -10.49 6.69 5.21
C ALA A 298 -10.02 6.96 6.65
N LEU A 299 -9.28 8.04 6.89
CA LEU A 299 -8.85 8.44 8.22
C LEU A 299 -10.03 8.82 9.11
N ASP A 300 -10.98 9.64 8.63
CA ASP A 300 -12.14 10.07 9.43
C ASP A 300 -13.02 8.89 9.88
N GLU A 301 -13.19 7.89 9.01
CA GLU A 301 -13.92 6.66 9.32
C GLU A 301 -13.14 5.69 10.22
N SER A 302 -11.81 5.68 10.14
CA SER A 302 -10.96 4.72 10.86
C SER A 302 -10.27 5.26 12.09
N VAL A 303 -10.34 6.58 12.36
CA VAL A 303 -9.52 7.27 13.36
C VAL A 303 -9.62 6.64 14.75
N GLU A 304 -10.81 6.21 15.17
CA GLU A 304 -10.96 5.53 16.46
C GLU A 304 -10.21 4.20 16.46
N CYS A 305 -10.38 3.36 15.42
CA CYS A 305 -9.64 2.12 15.28
C CYS A 305 -8.11 2.36 15.30
N VAL A 306 -7.64 3.42 14.62
CA VAL A 306 -6.23 3.80 14.58
C VAL A 306 -5.73 4.20 15.97
N LEU A 307 -6.47 5.04 16.71
CA LEU A 307 -6.06 5.53 18.03
C LEU A 307 -5.97 4.43 19.10
N HIS A 308 -6.64 3.29 18.90
CA HIS A 308 -6.52 2.11 19.76
C HIS A 308 -5.29 1.25 19.45
N GLN A 309 -4.56 1.52 18.35
CA GLN A 309 -3.32 0.82 18.01
C GLN A 309 -2.12 1.59 18.55
N GLU A 310 -1.10 0.86 19.02
CA GLU A 310 0.10 1.43 19.63
C GLU A 310 0.79 2.48 18.73
N GLU A 311 1.02 2.14 17.45
CA GLU A 311 1.67 3.04 16.49
C GLU A 311 0.69 4.03 15.82
N GLY A 312 -0.62 3.93 16.08
CA GLY A 312 -1.65 4.69 15.36
C GLY A 312 -1.47 6.20 15.39
N PRO A 313 -1.39 6.82 16.58
CA PRO A 313 -1.15 8.25 16.71
C PRO A 313 0.14 8.73 16.03
N LYS A 314 1.20 7.93 16.09
CA LYS A 314 2.47 8.22 15.41
C LYS A 314 2.27 8.28 13.90
N LEU A 315 1.61 7.29 13.30
CA LEU A 315 1.35 7.29 11.86
C LEU A 315 0.50 8.49 11.42
N LEU A 316 -0.53 8.85 12.19
CA LEU A 316 -1.34 10.04 11.93
C LEU A 316 -0.50 11.33 11.94
N THR A 317 0.36 11.49 12.95
CA THR A 317 1.27 12.63 13.04
C THR A 317 2.21 12.67 11.86
N LEU A 318 2.85 11.55 11.51
CA LEU A 318 3.80 11.48 10.41
C LEU A 318 3.16 11.80 9.06
N ILE A 319 1.96 11.27 8.78
CA ILE A 319 1.21 11.61 7.57
C ILE A 319 0.94 13.11 7.49
N ALA A 320 0.47 13.72 8.58
CA ALA A 320 0.23 15.16 8.65
C ALA A 320 1.52 15.96 8.44
N THR A 321 2.62 15.57 9.11
CA THR A 321 3.94 16.22 8.97
C THR A 321 4.46 16.19 7.54
N ILE A 322 4.25 15.11 6.77
CA ILE A 322 4.64 15.06 5.34
C ILE A 322 3.89 16.12 4.54
N ILE A 323 2.57 16.19 4.73
CA ILE A 323 1.72 17.14 4.00
C ILE A 323 2.10 18.58 4.36
N ASP A 324 2.37 18.84 5.64
CA ASP A 324 2.76 20.16 6.12
C ASP A 324 4.15 20.59 5.59
N GLY A 325 5.15 19.70 5.70
CA GLY A 325 6.53 19.97 5.29
C GLY A 325 6.69 20.18 3.78
N THR A 326 5.75 19.68 2.99
CA THR A 326 5.71 19.88 1.53
C THR A 326 4.73 20.98 1.11
N PHE A 327 3.94 21.52 2.03
CA PHE A 327 2.79 22.38 1.70
C PHE A 327 3.16 23.59 0.82
N SER A 328 4.31 24.20 1.07
CA SER A 328 4.80 25.38 0.33
C SER A 328 5.19 25.08 -1.12
N THR A 329 5.52 23.83 -1.45
CA THR A 329 5.92 23.41 -2.80
C THR A 329 4.77 22.78 -3.60
N LEU A 330 3.62 22.56 -2.96
CA LEU A 330 2.45 21.99 -3.63
C LEU A 330 1.89 22.91 -4.70
N SER A 331 1.47 22.30 -5.81
CA SER A 331 0.75 22.97 -6.89
C SER A 331 -0.62 23.47 -6.42
N GLU A 332 -1.20 24.41 -7.14
CA GLU A 332 -2.55 24.90 -6.83
C GLU A 332 -3.60 23.80 -6.95
N ARG A 333 -3.40 22.84 -7.87
CA ARG A 333 -4.27 21.66 -8.01
C ARG A 333 -4.31 20.87 -6.70
N THR A 334 -3.16 20.59 -6.11
CA THR A 334 -3.05 19.80 -4.87
C THR A 334 -3.55 20.58 -3.67
N ARG A 335 -3.25 21.88 -3.59
CA ARG A 335 -3.78 22.75 -2.54
C ARG A 335 -5.30 22.86 -2.61
N ALA A 336 -5.88 22.99 -3.80
CA ALA A 336 -7.33 22.96 -4.00
C ALA A 336 -7.94 21.61 -3.59
N ALA A 337 -7.29 20.49 -3.93
CA ALA A 337 -7.72 19.17 -3.46
C ALA A 337 -7.72 19.09 -1.93
N LEU A 338 -6.66 19.54 -1.25
CA LEU A 338 -6.58 19.59 0.22
C LEU A 338 -7.67 20.48 0.82
N ARG A 339 -7.92 21.66 0.23
CA ARG A 339 -9.03 22.56 0.61
C ARG A 339 -10.40 21.89 0.52
N SER A 340 -10.62 21.05 -0.50
CA SER A 340 -11.89 20.33 -0.63
C SER A 340 -12.11 19.33 0.51
N GLN A 341 -11.02 18.82 1.09
CA GLN A 341 -11.06 17.80 2.15
C GLN A 341 -11.01 18.37 3.56
N LEU A 342 -10.45 19.57 3.75
CA LEU A 342 -10.20 20.18 5.06
C LEU A 342 -11.08 21.44 5.27
N PRO A 343 -11.46 21.75 6.52
CA PRO A 343 -11.16 21.05 7.76
C PRO A 343 -11.94 19.74 7.95
N ARG A 344 -11.34 18.79 8.70
CA ARG A 344 -11.97 17.54 9.19
C ARG A 344 -12.14 17.63 10.71
N THR A 345 -12.96 18.58 11.13
CA THR A 345 -13.21 18.92 12.54
C THR A 345 -13.61 17.72 13.38
N GLY A 346 -14.52 16.86 12.88
CA GLY A 346 -14.92 15.63 13.59
C GLY A 346 -13.75 14.68 13.87
N MET A 347 -12.89 14.42 12.87
CA MET A 347 -11.70 13.60 13.02
C MET A 347 -10.72 14.19 14.04
N VAL A 348 -10.37 15.47 13.89
CA VAL A 348 -9.44 16.19 14.77
C VAL A 348 -9.94 16.16 16.22
N TRP A 349 -11.24 16.33 16.44
CA TRP A 349 -11.85 16.24 17.76
C TRP A 349 -11.70 14.86 18.39
N LYS A 350 -11.89 13.77 17.63
CA LYS A 350 -11.70 12.40 18.15
C LYS A 350 -10.25 12.17 18.60
N ILE A 351 -9.28 12.62 17.80
CA ILE A 351 -7.84 12.53 18.14
C ILE A 351 -7.54 13.31 19.41
N PHE A 352 -8.03 14.54 19.48
CA PHE A 352 -7.83 15.37 20.66
C PHE A 352 -8.47 14.76 21.91
N LYS A 353 -9.73 14.30 21.83
CA LYS A 353 -10.41 13.69 22.98
C LYS A 353 -9.61 12.49 23.49
N ALA A 354 -9.05 11.69 22.58
CA ALA A 354 -8.17 10.58 22.96
C ALA A 354 -6.89 11.06 23.66
N SER A 355 -6.34 12.22 23.29
CA SER A 355 -5.18 12.82 23.96
C SER A 355 -5.47 13.25 25.40
N LEU A 356 -6.70 13.68 25.70
CA LEU A 356 -7.11 14.05 27.07
C LEU A 356 -7.36 12.84 27.95
N THR A 357 -7.92 11.75 27.40
CA THR A 357 -8.41 10.63 28.21
C THR A 357 -7.33 9.78 28.86
N HIS A 358 -6.06 9.92 28.47
CA HIS A 358 -4.99 9.06 29.01
C HIS A 358 -4.19 9.71 30.14
N GLY A 359 -4.41 11.00 30.44
CA GLY A 359 -3.72 11.69 31.53
C GLY A 359 -2.19 11.78 31.40
N ASP A 360 -1.65 11.34 30.25
CA ASP A 360 -0.22 11.11 30.04
C ASP A 360 0.60 12.42 29.87
N ASN A 361 -0.04 13.58 29.97
CA ASN A 361 0.57 14.92 29.92
C ASN A 361 -0.10 15.90 30.90
N ASP A 362 -0.66 15.40 32.00
CA ASP A 362 -1.43 16.22 32.95
C ASP A 362 -0.54 17.17 33.76
N SER A 363 0.78 16.93 33.82
CA SER A 363 1.75 17.82 34.47
C SER A 363 2.73 18.45 33.48
N ALA A 364 3.19 19.67 33.81
CA ALA A 364 4.20 20.38 33.03
C ALA A 364 5.55 19.61 32.97
N GLU A 365 5.85 18.83 34.02
CA GLU A 365 7.06 18.00 34.10
C GLU A 365 6.99 16.81 33.12
N GLN A 366 5.86 16.08 33.10
CA GLN A 366 5.63 14.99 32.15
C GLN A 366 5.64 15.50 30.71
N TYR A 367 4.99 16.64 30.46
CA TYR A 367 5.04 17.27 29.16
C TYR A 367 6.47 17.62 28.74
N ALA A 368 7.27 18.23 29.63
CA ALA A 368 8.66 18.57 29.36
C ALA A 368 9.52 17.32 29.10
N GLU A 369 9.33 16.24 29.85
CA GLU A 369 10.02 14.97 29.65
C GLU A 369 9.67 14.33 28.30
N ASN A 370 8.37 14.24 28.00
CA ASN A 370 7.87 13.71 26.73
C ASN A 370 8.38 14.55 25.55
N HIS A 371 8.41 15.88 25.69
CA HIS A 371 8.89 16.80 24.66
C HIS A 371 10.41 16.71 24.48
N ALA A 372 11.17 16.55 25.57
CA ALA A 372 12.62 16.34 25.50
C ALA A 372 12.99 15.09 24.69
N ALA A 373 12.11 14.08 24.63
CA ALA A 373 12.32 12.91 23.77
C ALA A 373 12.38 13.27 22.27
N PHE A 374 11.63 14.28 21.82
CA PHE A 374 11.68 14.77 20.43
C PHE A 374 12.92 15.62 20.15
N GLY A 375 13.43 16.35 21.15
CA GLY A 375 14.59 17.24 21.01
C GLY A 375 15.94 16.52 20.89
N ARG A 376 16.03 15.25 21.29
CA ARG A 376 17.28 14.46 21.27
C ARG A 376 17.67 13.88 19.91
N GLY A 377 17.01 14.30 18.82
CA GLY A 377 17.29 13.83 17.46
C GLY A 377 16.90 12.36 17.19
N GLY A 378 16.25 11.71 18.15
CA GLY A 378 15.69 10.35 17.99
C GLY A 378 14.18 10.38 17.75
N ILE A 379 13.64 9.30 17.19
CA ILE A 379 12.19 9.08 17.11
C ILE A 379 11.73 8.62 18.50
N PRO A 380 10.80 9.34 19.15
CA PRO A 380 10.26 8.93 20.45
C PRO A 380 9.57 7.55 20.39
N ASN A 381 9.43 6.91 21.55
CA ASN A 381 8.68 5.67 21.69
C ASN A 381 7.28 5.81 21.08
N ASP A 382 6.76 4.76 20.44
CA ASP A 382 5.45 4.76 19.78
C ASP A 382 4.29 5.06 20.75
N ARG A 383 4.46 4.75 22.05
CA ARG A 383 3.53 5.06 23.13
C ARG A 383 3.61 6.49 23.65
N ASN A 384 4.53 7.32 23.15
CA ASN A 384 4.66 8.69 23.63
C ASN A 384 3.34 9.47 23.39
N PRO A 385 2.74 10.05 24.43
CA PRO A 385 1.42 10.68 24.33
C PRO A 385 1.40 11.92 23.42
N LEU A 386 2.56 12.54 23.18
CA LEU A 386 2.68 13.65 22.24
C LEU A 386 2.40 13.24 20.80
N TRP A 387 2.41 11.95 20.45
CA TRP A 387 1.93 11.53 19.13
C TRP A 387 0.45 11.82 18.92
N ARG A 388 -0.39 11.75 19.97
CA ARG A 388 -1.80 12.16 19.83
C ARG A 388 -1.91 13.67 19.70
N GLN A 389 -1.09 14.41 20.46
CA GLN A 389 -1.06 15.86 20.40
C GLN A 389 -0.61 16.37 19.02
N GLY A 390 0.55 15.90 18.56
CA GLY A 390 1.10 16.23 17.26
C GLY A 390 0.13 15.91 16.13
N ALA A 391 -0.59 14.77 16.19
CA ALA A 391 -1.58 14.44 15.18
C ALA A 391 -2.69 15.51 15.06
N TRP A 392 -3.36 15.88 16.16
CA TRP A 392 -4.46 16.86 16.07
C TRP A 392 -3.96 18.27 15.77
N GLU A 393 -2.80 18.68 16.30
CA GLU A 393 -2.19 19.99 16.03
C GLU A 393 -1.81 20.12 14.55
N MET A 394 -1.13 19.09 14.00
CA MET A 394 -0.69 19.11 12.61
C MET A 394 -1.86 19.08 11.63
N PHE A 395 -2.90 18.28 11.86
CA PHE A 395 -4.11 18.34 11.03
C PHE A 395 -4.82 19.70 11.12
N GLY A 396 -4.83 20.32 12.31
CA GLY A 396 -5.35 21.68 12.49
C GLY A 396 -4.54 22.71 11.69
N LEU A 397 -3.20 22.64 11.76
CA LEU A 397 -2.29 23.52 11.03
C LEU A 397 -2.47 23.39 9.51
N ILE A 398 -2.50 22.16 8.98
CA ILE A 398 -2.70 21.91 7.55
C ILE A 398 -4.08 22.44 7.12
N ALA A 399 -5.12 22.30 7.92
CA ALA A 399 -6.43 22.85 7.60
C ALA A 399 -6.41 24.38 7.49
N VAL A 400 -5.68 25.07 8.39
CA VAL A 400 -5.49 26.52 8.31
C VAL A 400 -4.69 26.91 7.07
N LYS A 401 -3.56 26.23 6.80
CA LYS A 401 -2.71 26.46 5.62
C LYS A 401 -3.47 26.21 4.31
N ALA A 402 -4.21 25.10 4.23
CA ALA A 402 -5.05 24.72 3.08
C ALA A 402 -6.08 25.80 2.78
N ARG A 403 -6.90 26.18 3.77
CA ARG A 403 -7.98 27.16 3.59
C ARG A 403 -7.47 28.52 3.11
N GLY A 404 -6.37 29.02 3.70
CA GLY A 404 -5.98 30.42 3.57
C GLY A 404 -6.82 31.35 4.47
N ALA A 405 -6.36 32.59 4.64
CA ALA A 405 -6.97 33.54 5.58
C ALA A 405 -8.33 34.09 5.11
N ASP A 406 -8.54 34.18 3.79
CA ASP A 406 -9.66 34.91 3.19
C ASP A 406 -10.76 34.01 2.60
N ARG A 407 -10.71 32.69 2.83
CA ARG A 407 -11.69 31.73 2.30
C ARG A 407 -12.69 31.28 3.35
N CYS A 408 -13.86 30.85 2.88
CA CYS A 408 -14.90 30.25 3.71
C CYS A 408 -14.36 29.06 4.51
N ALA A 409 -14.69 28.99 5.79
CA ALA A 409 -14.25 27.91 6.67
C ALA A 409 -14.96 26.57 6.46
N ARG A 410 -16.10 26.58 5.77
CA ARG A 410 -16.85 25.36 5.48
C ARG A 410 -16.09 24.49 4.48
N ARG A 411 -15.92 23.20 4.81
CA ARG A 411 -15.36 22.18 3.91
C ARG A 411 -16.05 22.20 2.53
N ALA A 412 -15.26 22.09 1.47
CA ALA A 412 -15.68 22.13 0.07
C ALA A 412 -16.34 23.46 -0.40
N CYS A 413 -16.16 24.57 0.33
CA CYS A 413 -16.59 25.89 -0.11
C CYS A 413 -15.38 26.77 -0.48
N ASP A 414 -15.20 27.05 -1.78
CA ASP A 414 -14.08 27.87 -2.26
C ASP A 414 -14.36 29.38 -2.32
N LYS A 415 -15.54 29.81 -1.85
CA LYS A 415 -15.91 31.23 -1.83
C LYS A 415 -15.08 32.01 -0.83
N GLU A 416 -14.87 33.28 -1.11
CA GLU A 416 -14.23 34.20 -0.17
C GLU A 416 -15.09 34.42 1.07
N ALA A 417 -14.45 34.64 2.21
CA ALA A 417 -15.14 34.86 3.47
C ALA A 417 -15.65 36.31 3.58
N GLU A 418 -16.91 36.53 3.18
CA GLU A 418 -17.65 37.81 3.20
C GLU A 418 -17.88 38.41 4.61
N GLY A 419 -17.26 37.87 5.66
CA GLY A 419 -17.24 38.46 6.99
C GLY A 419 -18.27 37.90 7.98
N VAL A 420 -19.07 36.91 7.59
CA VAL A 420 -19.91 36.16 8.53
C VAL A 420 -19.01 35.38 9.48
N ARG A 421 -19.01 35.76 10.76
CA ARG A 421 -18.21 35.09 11.80
C ARG A 421 -19.04 34.02 12.50
N CYS A 422 -18.36 33.02 13.06
CA CYS A 422 -19.02 32.09 13.98
C CYS A 422 -19.70 32.86 15.12
N ALA A 423 -20.95 32.49 15.44
CA ALA A 423 -21.76 33.15 16.45
C ALA A 423 -21.34 32.83 17.90
N THR A 424 -20.54 31.78 18.09
CA THR A 424 -20.13 31.32 19.42
C THR A 424 -19.07 32.23 20.02
N LYS A 425 -19.30 32.66 21.27
CA LYS A 425 -18.34 33.46 22.04
C LYS A 425 -17.01 32.70 22.16
N GLY A 426 -15.95 33.23 21.54
CA GLY A 426 -14.59 32.70 21.63
C GLY A 426 -13.98 32.21 20.30
N CYS A 427 -14.78 31.98 19.26
CA CYS A 427 -14.23 31.69 17.93
C CYS A 427 -14.09 32.95 17.10
N LYS A 428 -12.84 33.40 16.91
CA LYS A 428 -12.54 34.66 16.19
C LYS A 428 -12.00 34.43 14.79
N LEU A 429 -11.40 33.27 14.53
CA LEU A 429 -10.69 33.00 13.28
C LEU A 429 -11.57 32.32 12.22
N THR A 430 -12.72 31.77 12.58
CA THR A 430 -13.61 31.09 11.64
C THR A 430 -14.56 32.09 10.97
N ARG A 431 -14.39 32.25 9.66
CA ARG A 431 -15.22 33.12 8.81
C ARG A 431 -15.88 32.31 7.71
N TYR A 432 -17.10 32.68 7.35
CA TYR A 432 -17.91 32.04 6.33
C TYR A 432 -18.26 33.04 5.24
N CYS A 433 -18.49 32.54 4.03
CA CYS A 433 -19.00 33.36 2.92
C CYS A 433 -20.49 33.70 3.07
N SER A 434 -21.23 32.98 3.94
CA SER A 434 -22.66 33.18 4.13
C SER A 434 -23.16 32.53 5.42
N MET A 435 -24.30 33.00 5.92
CA MET A 435 -25.01 32.36 7.03
C MET A 435 -25.42 30.92 6.71
N GLY A 436 -25.73 30.63 5.45
CA GLY A 436 -26.06 29.27 5.00
C GLY A 436 -24.87 28.31 5.17
N CYS A 437 -23.66 28.74 4.81
CA CYS A 437 -22.46 27.94 5.02
C CYS A 437 -22.14 27.74 6.50
N MET A 438 -22.30 28.78 7.32
CA MET A 438 -22.13 28.67 8.78
C MET A 438 -23.09 27.65 9.40
N ARG A 439 -24.38 27.68 9.01
CA ARG A 439 -25.40 26.75 9.54
C ARG A 439 -25.20 25.31 9.09
N GLN A 440 -24.65 25.10 7.89
CA GLN A 440 -24.38 23.77 7.35
C GLN A 440 -23.06 23.17 7.87
N ASP A 441 -22.22 23.96 8.54
CA ASP A 441 -20.98 23.51 9.17
C ASP A 441 -21.22 22.97 10.59
N GLY A 442 -21.98 21.87 10.66
CA GLY A 442 -22.37 21.24 11.93
C GLY A 442 -21.18 20.78 12.76
N GLU A 443 -20.14 20.25 12.11
CA GLU A 443 -18.93 19.77 12.80
C GLU A 443 -18.22 20.92 13.55
N HIS A 444 -18.08 22.10 12.93
CA HIS A 444 -17.54 23.28 13.60
C HIS A 444 -18.43 23.73 14.77
N SER A 445 -19.75 23.81 14.56
CA SER A 445 -20.70 24.22 15.59
C SER A 445 -20.62 23.36 16.86
N ASP A 446 -20.52 22.05 16.69
CA ASP A 446 -20.43 21.07 17.79
C ASP A 446 -19.15 21.20 18.60
N MET A 447 -18.03 21.52 17.95
CA MET A 447 -16.76 21.75 18.62
C MET A 447 -16.69 23.13 19.25
N CYS A 448 -17.22 24.14 18.55
CA CYS A 448 -17.15 25.51 19.00
C CYS A 448 -17.99 25.74 20.25
N SER A 449 -19.19 25.15 20.32
CA SER A 449 -20.05 25.20 21.51
C SER A 449 -19.40 24.60 22.76
N LYS A 450 -18.41 23.72 22.60
CA LYS A 450 -17.60 23.14 23.68
C LYS A 450 -16.38 23.99 24.08
N GLY A 451 -16.28 25.23 23.56
CA GLY A 451 -15.19 26.17 23.87
C GLY A 451 -13.86 25.85 23.15
N TRP A 452 -13.88 24.92 22.20
CA TRP A 452 -12.68 24.23 21.77
C TRP A 452 -11.82 24.99 20.76
N PHE A 453 -12.46 25.80 19.92
CA PHE A 453 -11.75 26.62 18.94
C PHE A 453 -10.78 27.60 19.58
N ALA A 454 -11.06 28.11 20.78
CA ALA A 454 -10.12 28.99 21.48
C ALA A 454 -8.77 28.30 21.77
N ILE A 455 -8.79 27.00 22.10
CA ILE A 455 -7.58 26.20 22.39
C ILE A 455 -6.79 25.93 21.10
N MET A 456 -7.47 25.51 20.03
CA MET A 456 -6.81 25.31 18.73
C MET A 456 -6.28 26.62 18.16
N GLU A 457 -7.01 27.73 18.27
CA GLU A 457 -6.56 29.04 17.82
C GLU A 457 -5.30 29.45 18.60
N GLN A 458 -5.25 29.21 19.90
CA GLN A 458 -4.07 29.49 20.72
C GLN A 458 -2.87 28.61 20.34
N SER A 459 -3.05 27.31 20.15
CA SER A 459 -1.96 26.40 19.73
C SER A 459 -1.49 26.70 18.30
N ALA A 460 -2.40 26.84 17.34
CA ALA A 460 -2.07 27.15 15.95
C ALA A 460 -1.37 28.52 15.82
N MET A 461 -1.80 29.53 16.56
CA MET A 461 -1.11 30.83 16.56
C MET A 461 0.27 30.75 17.22
N SER A 462 0.45 29.97 18.28
CA SER A 462 1.76 29.73 18.89
C SER A 462 2.72 29.02 17.93
N THR A 463 2.26 28.00 17.21
CA THR A 463 3.07 27.26 16.23
C THR A 463 3.41 28.11 15.00
N ILE A 464 2.44 28.87 14.46
CA ILE A 464 2.68 29.81 13.36
C ILE A 464 3.62 30.95 13.81
N ALA A 465 3.51 31.42 15.05
CA ALA A 465 4.42 32.41 15.62
C ALA A 465 5.84 31.85 15.77
N LEU A 466 6.00 30.59 16.20
CA LEU A 466 7.29 29.91 16.28
C LEU A 466 7.92 29.68 14.90
N GLU A 467 7.15 29.27 13.89
CA GLU A 467 7.63 29.18 12.49
C GLU A 467 8.05 30.54 11.93
N ARG A 468 7.32 31.63 12.26
CA ARG A 468 7.68 32.98 11.81
C ARG A 468 8.96 33.49 12.49
N LEU A 469 9.14 33.19 13.77
CA LEU A 469 10.34 33.56 14.52
C LEU A 469 11.57 32.76 14.07
N SER A 470 11.43 31.47 13.77
CA SER A 470 12.54 30.65 13.26
C SER A 470 12.99 31.07 11.86
N ARG A 471 12.08 31.56 11.01
CA ARG A 471 12.40 32.12 9.69
C ARG A 471 13.01 33.54 9.75
N LEU A 472 12.86 34.27 10.85
CA LEU A 472 13.50 35.57 11.08
C LEU A 472 14.89 35.44 11.73
N ALA A 473 15.24 34.24 12.20
CA ALA A 473 16.51 33.92 12.85
C ALA A 473 17.54 33.27 11.90
N VAL A 474 17.23 33.16 10.61
CA VAL A 474 18.13 32.84 9.49
C VAL A 474 18.25 34.09 8.64
#